data_AF-A0AAW1VTX7-F1
#
_entry.id   AF-A0AAW1VTX7-F1
#
_cell.length_a   1.000
_cell.length_b   1.000
_cell.length_c   1.000
_cell.angle_alpha   90.00
_cell.angle_beta   90.00
_cell.angle_gamma   90.00
#
_symmetry.space_group_name_H-M   'P 1'
#
loop_
_entity.id
_entity.type
_entity.pdbx_description
1 polymer ?
#
loop_
_entity_poly.entity_id
_entity_poly.type
_entity_poly.pdbx_seq_one_letter_code
_entity_poly.pdbx_strand_id
1 'polypeptide(L)'
;MMRNPTRETRENYFAALCVHLCKESNKYIITEFILAHSHALARKGEVQFIRSHRFVNDSALAQVLSMQNASIPTSRAYDYIVNQCGEFEFVGFTAKDLFNKLDDER
;
A
#
# COMPACT_ATOMS: atom_id res chain seq x y z
N MET A 1 -10.81 2.97 -33.88
CA MET A 1 -10.93 3.69 -32.59
C MET A 1 -9.52 4.07 -32.16
N MET A 2 -9.15 5.35 -32.17
CA MET A 2 -7.83 5.80 -31.71
C MET A 2 -7.70 5.55 -30.21
N ARG A 3 -6.67 4.85 -29.77
CA ARG A 3 -6.29 4.79 -28.36
C ARG A 3 -5.70 6.15 -27.99
N ASN A 4 -6.30 6.82 -27.01
CA ASN A 4 -5.70 8.01 -26.41
C ASN A 4 -4.35 7.62 -25.77
N PRO A 5 -3.31 8.48 -25.85
CA PRO A 5 -2.05 8.22 -25.18
C PRO A 5 -2.28 8.11 -23.67
N THR A 6 -1.85 7.00 -23.07
CA THR A 6 -1.78 6.83 -21.62
C THR A 6 -0.82 7.87 -21.02
N ARG A 7 -1.13 8.41 -19.84
CA ARG A 7 -0.17 9.19 -19.04
C ARG A 7 1.13 8.40 -18.97
N GLU A 8 2.26 9.04 -19.29
CA GLU A 8 3.56 8.41 -19.08
C GLU A 8 3.70 8.08 -17.59
N THR A 9 3.82 6.80 -17.27
CA THR A 9 3.88 6.30 -15.88
C THR A 9 5.32 6.06 -15.41
N ARG A 10 6.31 6.32 -16.27
CA ARG A 10 7.72 6.06 -15.99
C ARG A 10 8.57 7.20 -16.54
N GLU A 11 9.03 8.06 -15.66
CA GLU A 11 10.17 8.93 -15.95
C GLU A 11 11.44 8.06 -15.98
N ASN A 12 12.39 8.37 -16.86
CA ASN A 12 13.69 7.69 -16.90
C ASN A 12 14.39 7.90 -15.55
N TYR A 13 14.51 6.83 -14.78
CA TYR A 13 14.91 6.89 -13.38
C TYR A 13 16.23 6.15 -13.13
N PHE A 14 17.08 6.75 -12.31
CA PHE A 14 18.42 6.22 -12.02
C PHE A 14 18.46 5.30 -10.79
N ALA A 15 17.46 5.33 -9.90
CA ALA A 15 17.47 4.48 -8.72
C ALA A 15 17.35 2.99 -9.11
N ALA A 16 18.27 2.18 -8.58
CA ALA A 16 18.42 0.78 -8.93
C ALA A 16 18.91 -0.04 -7.74
N LEU A 17 18.41 -1.27 -7.63
CA LEU A 17 18.93 -2.30 -6.74
C LEU A 17 19.05 -3.59 -7.55
N CYS A 18 20.27 -3.97 -7.93
CA CYS A 18 20.54 -5.20 -8.64
C CYS A 18 21.02 -6.27 -7.67
N VAL A 19 20.29 -7.39 -7.62
CA VAL A 19 20.59 -8.51 -6.73
C VAL A 19 20.91 -9.73 -7.58
N HIS A 20 22.06 -10.34 -7.32
CA HIS A 20 22.53 -11.54 -8.01
C HIS A 20 22.70 -12.70 -7.03
N LEU A 21 22.26 -13.91 -7.40
CA LEU A 21 22.51 -15.11 -6.62
C LEU A 21 23.90 -15.66 -6.96
N CYS A 22 24.87 -15.51 -6.05
CA CYS A 22 26.17 -16.15 -6.17
C CYS A 22 26.05 -17.66 -5.88
N LYS A 23 26.11 -18.48 -6.93
CA LYS A 23 25.95 -19.95 -6.83
C LYS A 23 27.02 -20.62 -5.98
N GLU A 24 28.25 -20.10 -6.00
CA GLU A 24 29.38 -20.67 -5.24
C GLU A 24 29.20 -20.51 -3.73
N SER A 25 28.71 -19.34 -3.31
CA SER A 25 28.49 -19.05 -1.90
C SER A 25 27.05 -19.32 -1.44
N ASN A 26 26.16 -19.66 -2.37
CA ASN A 26 24.71 -19.78 -2.19
C ASN A 26 24.09 -18.56 -1.47
N LYS A 27 24.56 -17.36 -1.81
CA LYS A 27 24.13 -16.09 -1.20
C LYS A 27 23.69 -15.09 -2.26
N TYR A 28 22.73 -14.25 -1.90
CA TYR A 28 22.38 -13.06 -2.68
C TYR A 28 23.40 -11.96 -2.42
N ILE A 29 23.95 -11.41 -3.49
CA ILE A 29 24.88 -10.27 -3.48
C ILE A 29 24.23 -9.09 -4.18
N ILE A 30 24.41 -7.89 -3.63
CA ILE A 30 23.99 -6.65 -4.26
C ILE A 30 25.11 -6.21 -5.19
N THR A 31 24.85 -6.15 -6.49
CA THR A 31 25.83 -5.76 -7.51
C THR A 31 25.73 -4.28 -7.88
N GLU A 32 24.56 -3.67 -7.67
CA GLU A 32 24.32 -2.25 -7.93
C GLU A 32 23.34 -1.71 -6.89
N PHE A 33 23.63 -0.54 -6.36
CA PHE A 33 22.76 0.18 -5.45
C PHE A 33 22.84 1.69 -5.71
N ILE A 34 21.88 2.19 -6.48
CA ILE A 34 21.75 3.62 -6.79
C ILE A 34 20.57 4.17 -6.01
N LEU A 35 20.88 5.07 -5.07
CA LEU A 35 19.89 5.77 -4.24
C LEU A 35 19.38 7.07 -4.88
N ALA A 36 19.98 7.51 -5.98
CA ALA A 36 19.63 8.80 -6.59
C ALA A 36 18.25 8.75 -7.23
N HIS A 37 17.37 9.61 -6.73
CA HIS A 37 15.99 9.76 -7.15
C HIS A 37 15.86 11.05 -8.00
N SER A 38 15.24 11.00 -9.19
CA SER A 38 15.01 12.21 -10.01
C SER A 38 13.73 12.97 -9.63
N HIS A 39 12.99 12.49 -8.63
CA HIS A 39 11.78 13.12 -8.12
C HIS A 39 11.72 12.98 -6.58
N ALA A 40 10.86 13.77 -5.94
CA ALA A 40 10.60 13.62 -4.51
C ALA A 40 9.97 12.24 -4.22
N LEU A 41 10.41 11.59 -3.14
CA LEU A 41 9.74 10.40 -2.64
C LEU A 41 8.36 10.76 -2.08
N ALA A 42 7.44 9.79 -2.08
CA ALA A 42 6.11 9.98 -1.51
C ALA A 42 6.21 10.40 -0.04
N ARG A 43 5.44 11.43 0.32
CA ARG A 43 5.32 11.92 1.69
C ARG A 43 4.51 10.93 2.52
N LYS A 44 4.62 11.02 3.84
CA LYS A 44 3.91 10.13 4.78
C LYS A 44 2.40 10.03 4.49
N GLY A 45 1.73 11.16 4.25
CA GLY A 45 0.30 11.20 3.89
C GLY A 45 -0.04 10.69 2.50
N GLU A 46 0.94 10.47 1.64
CA GLU A 46 0.77 9.96 0.27
C GLU A 46 1.01 8.44 0.18
N VAL A 47 1.68 7.85 1.18
CA VAL A 47 2.01 6.42 1.22
C VAL A 47 0.74 5.55 1.11
N GLN A 48 -0.35 5.99 1.74
CA GLN A 48 -1.65 5.33 1.69
C GLN A 48 -2.27 5.24 0.29
N PHE A 49 -1.72 5.91 -0.72
CA PHE A 49 -2.16 5.79 -2.12
C PHE A 49 -1.26 4.86 -2.96
N ILE A 50 -0.12 4.43 -2.42
CA ILE A 50 0.78 3.50 -3.10
C ILE A 50 0.26 2.08 -2.91
N ARG A 51 -0.13 1.42 -4.01
CA ARG A 51 -0.74 0.07 -3.96
C ARG A 51 0.06 -0.96 -3.16
N SER A 52 1.39 -0.96 -3.25
CA SER A 52 2.24 -1.90 -2.50
C SER A 52 2.32 -1.62 -1.00
N HIS A 53 1.92 -0.44 -0.56
CA HIS A 53 1.87 -0.05 0.85
C HIS A 53 0.46 -0.17 1.45
N ARG A 54 -0.57 -0.38 0.64
CA ARG A 54 -1.96 -0.53 1.10
C ARG A 54 -2.21 -1.97 1.53
N PHE A 55 -2.33 -2.19 2.83
CA PHE A 55 -2.62 -3.49 3.42
C PHE A 55 -3.60 -3.35 4.58
N VAL A 56 -4.74 -4.04 4.49
CA VAL A 56 -5.70 -4.15 5.59
C VAL A 56 -5.15 -5.19 6.56
N ASN A 57 -4.71 -4.75 7.72
CA ASN A 57 -4.17 -5.64 8.74
C ASN A 57 -5.28 -6.46 9.43
N ASP A 58 -4.91 -7.64 9.95
CA ASP A 58 -5.85 -8.57 10.57
C ASP A 58 -6.56 -7.96 11.79
N SER A 59 -5.88 -7.08 12.53
CA SER A 59 -6.47 -6.38 13.68
C SER A 59 -7.60 -5.44 13.26
N ALA A 60 -7.42 -4.68 12.18
CA ALA A 60 -8.44 -3.78 11.64
C ALA A 60 -9.61 -4.59 11.07
N LEU A 61 -9.32 -5.70 10.40
CA LEU A 61 -10.35 -6.61 9.92
C LEU A 61 -11.19 -7.18 11.08
N ALA A 62 -10.55 -7.72 12.11
CA ALA A 62 -11.23 -8.26 13.30
C ALA A 62 -12.06 -7.19 14.03
N GLN A 63 -11.55 -5.97 14.11
CA GLN A 63 -12.26 -4.84 14.68
C GLN A 63 -13.52 -4.50 13.88
N VAL A 64 -13.42 -4.42 12.56
CA VAL A 64 -14.56 -4.11 11.69
C VAL A 64 -15.61 -5.22 11.73
N LEU A 65 -15.20 -6.49 11.72
CA LEU A 65 -16.12 -7.63 11.89
C LEU A 65 -16.84 -7.58 13.25
N SER A 66 -16.13 -7.24 14.32
CA SER A 66 -16.74 -7.06 15.64
C SER A 66 -17.77 -5.92 15.65
N MET A 67 -17.49 -4.83 14.94
CA MET A 67 -18.42 -3.70 14.79
C MET A 67 -19.64 -4.08 13.93
N GLN A 68 -19.45 -4.87 12.87
CA GLN A 68 -20.56 -5.41 12.06
C GLN A 68 -21.49 -6.31 12.88
N ASN A 69 -20.94 -7.14 13.77
CA ASN A 69 -21.74 -7.95 14.71
C ASN A 69 -22.57 -7.08 15.66
N ALA A 70 -22.11 -5.87 15.97
CA ALA A 70 -22.86 -4.85 16.71
C ALA A 70 -23.78 -4.00 15.80
N SER A 71 -24.03 -4.42 14.56
CA SER A 71 -24.83 -3.71 13.56
C SER A 71 -24.30 -2.31 13.18
N ILE A 72 -23.01 -2.06 13.39
CA ILE A 72 -22.36 -0.82 12.96
C ILE A 72 -21.89 -0.99 11.51
N PRO A 73 -22.25 -0.07 10.59
CA PRO A 73 -21.86 -0.19 9.19
C PRO A 73 -20.35 -0.02 9.00
N THR A 74 -19.79 -0.71 8.01
CA THR A 74 -18.36 -0.68 7.66
C THR A 74 -17.82 0.75 7.47
N SER A 75 -18.62 1.67 6.92
CA SER A 75 -18.23 3.07 6.76
C SER A 75 -17.93 3.73 8.11
N ARG A 76 -18.79 3.55 9.11
CA ARG A 76 -18.55 4.05 10.47
C ARG A 76 -17.44 3.31 11.19
N ALA A 77 -17.26 2.02 10.92
CA ALA A 77 -16.14 1.27 11.44
C ALA A 77 -14.80 1.79 10.89
N TYR A 78 -14.75 2.16 9.61
CA TYR A 78 -13.59 2.80 9.01
C TYR A 78 -13.33 4.18 9.62
N ASP A 79 -14.35 5.03 9.76
CA ASP A 79 -14.20 6.33 10.43
C ASP A 79 -13.69 6.17 11.88
N TYR A 80 -14.13 5.12 12.57
CA TYR A 80 -13.64 4.81 13.91
C TYR A 80 -12.15 4.44 13.91
N ILE A 81 -11.70 3.59 12.98
CA ILE A 81 -10.27 3.27 12.79
C ILE A 81 -9.47 4.54 12.51
N VAL A 82 -9.96 5.40 11.62
CA VAL A 82 -9.31 6.68 11.32
C VAL A 82 -9.15 7.54 12.57
N ASN A 83 -10.21 7.65 13.38
CA ASN A 83 -10.16 8.40 14.64
C ASN A 83 -9.18 7.79 15.65
N GLN A 84 -9.05 6.45 15.70
CA GLN A 84 -8.06 5.79 16.56
C GLN A 84 -6.62 6.05 16.10
N CYS A 85 -6.39 6.08 14.80
CA CYS A 85 -5.10 6.41 14.20
C CYS A 85 -4.79 7.91 14.26
N GLY A 86 -5.75 8.75 14.65
CA GLY A 86 -5.65 10.21 14.70
C GLY A 86 -6.02 10.87 13.37
N GLU A 87 -5.55 10.32 12.26
CA GLU A 87 -5.87 10.81 10.90
C GLU A 87 -5.83 9.68 9.87
N PHE A 88 -6.42 9.94 8.70
CA PHE A 88 -6.49 8.99 7.58
C PHE A 88 -5.09 8.51 7.14
N GLU A 89 -4.13 9.43 7.14
CA GLU A 89 -2.74 9.20 6.71
C GLU A 89 -2.02 8.09 7.50
N PHE A 90 -2.50 7.79 8.71
CA PHE A 90 -1.90 6.81 9.60
C PHE A 90 -2.59 5.44 9.57
N VAL A 91 -3.71 5.30 8.86
CA VAL A 91 -4.43 4.02 8.73
C VAL A 91 -3.68 3.03 7.83
N GLY A 92 -3.02 3.54 6.79
CA GLY A 92 -2.19 2.73 5.88
C GLY A 92 -2.97 1.96 4.80
N PHE A 93 -4.30 2.09 4.75
CA PHE A 93 -5.14 1.56 3.67
C PHE A 93 -6.38 2.45 3.49
N THR A 94 -7.02 2.37 2.34
CA THR A 94 -8.23 3.17 2.06
C THR A 94 -9.49 2.41 2.47
N ALA A 95 -10.61 3.13 2.65
CA ALA A 95 -11.92 2.50 2.89
C ALA A 95 -12.25 1.46 1.81
N LYS A 96 -11.90 1.74 0.55
CA LYS A 96 -12.11 0.81 -0.56
C LYS A 96 -11.33 -0.50 -0.40
N ASP A 97 -10.10 -0.43 0.12
CA ASP A 97 -9.31 -1.63 0.38
C ASP A 97 -9.95 -2.49 1.47
N LEU A 98 -10.51 -1.85 2.52
CA LEU A 98 -11.28 -2.54 3.56
C LEU A 98 -12.53 -3.21 2.99
N PHE A 99 -13.31 -2.52 2.15
CA PHE A 99 -14.49 -3.11 1.51
C PHE A 99 -14.13 -4.31 0.63
N ASN A 100 -13.08 -4.19 -0.20
CA ASN A 100 -12.61 -5.30 -1.03
C ASN A 100 -12.19 -6.50 -0.16
N LYS A 101 -11.43 -6.25 0.92
CA LYS A 101 -10.98 -7.31 1.82
C LYS A 101 -12.14 -8.01 2.51
N LEU A 102 -13.19 -7.29 2.91
CA LEU A 102 -14.39 -7.90 3.49
C LEU A 102 -15.22 -8.70 2.48
N ASP A 103 -15.20 -8.30 1.21
CA ASP A 103 -15.87 -9.04 0.13
C ASP A 103 -15.13 -10.36 -0.17
N ASP A 104 -13.79 -10.34 -0.12
CA ASP A 104 -12.96 -11.54 -0.27
C ASP A 104 -13.17 -12.57 0.88
N GLU A 105 -13.63 -12.14 2.06
CA GLU A 105 -13.88 -13.01 3.23
C GLU A 105 -15.32 -13.58 3.26
N ARG A 106 -16.18 -13.21 2.30
CA ARG A 106 -17.57 -13.69 2.17
C ARG A 106 -17.67 -14.92 1.28
#